data_AF-A0A517TH79-F1
#
_entry.id   AF-A0A517TH79-F1
#
_cell.length_a   1.000
_cell.length_b   1.000
_cell.length_c   1.000
_cell.angle_alpha   90.00
_cell.angle_beta   90.00
_cell.angle_gamma   90.00
#
_symmetry.space_group_name_H-M   'P 1'
#
loop_
_entity.id
_entity.type
_entity.pdbx_description
1 polymer ?
#
loop_
_entity_poly.entity_id
_entity_poly.type
_entity_poly.pdbx_seq_one_letter_code
_entity_poly.pdbx_strand_id
1 'polypeptide(L)'
;MRALLCCGLLAWSLVATADESTLAPYLDDQSFLIARLDLAAATDETTIAPLLTVVETLGQAAAPNRNVSPGAATREAIGVLRELHAAGASELRLVFAIDDVRPAFGPLMLVVFDEESRTEAAAALLRDRLAPLRIEVRDAGDSLRVGSAPTLDRYEHLQPKARPDLLEPLDRKTPLSLVFSPGADSRRVIRELWPDLPPELASVEGRLIAEGMRHVGFTLTAGEQVGAELRVQAANEPAAEQFVRAIGEAYAAGVATVRDWRPEFASIAEQATELLRPEREGDAVVIRLRAGDPAGGQLAMRVLAPAIAEASELSRRSAKMNDMKQIALALLNYESANGYLPGPIVSEEGKPLLSWRVAILPYLEQSALFREFHLDEPWDSPHNLEWAKALPQVYFENSGLPEQQRTDYLRPVYPGSDVASAAGESDPVQKRSHGQKYFVRPGDKYRQITDGASNTILLAEVAPEHAISWTKPGDWEVDLKDPMAKLRTDQRKGFVSARYDGSAHYLTFDFSTSGLKKLITKAGGEVLSQDERP
;
A
#
# COMPACT_ATOMS: atom_id res chain seq x y z
N MET A 1 -8.96 1.84 -14.62
CA MET A 1 -8.18 2.36 -13.47
C MET A 1 -8.67 3.73 -13.00
N ARG A 2 -9.07 4.63 -13.93
CA ARG A 2 -9.30 6.07 -13.70
C ARG A 2 -10.52 6.54 -12.89
N ALA A 3 -11.52 5.69 -12.68
CA ALA A 3 -12.71 5.99 -11.86
C ALA A 3 -13.09 4.77 -10.98
N LEU A 4 -12.08 3.95 -10.66
CA LEU A 4 -12.22 2.51 -10.44
C LEU A 4 -11.98 2.13 -8.99
N LEU A 5 -10.91 2.67 -8.42
CA LEU A 5 -10.64 2.65 -6.98
C LEU A 5 -11.23 3.91 -6.32
N CYS A 6 -12.45 4.29 -6.74
CA CYS A 6 -13.22 5.43 -6.23
C CYS A 6 -14.30 5.00 -5.22
N CYS A 7 -14.75 3.74 -5.28
CA CYS A 7 -15.68 3.12 -4.32
C CYS A 7 -15.14 1.78 -3.74
N GLY A 8 -13.87 1.45 -4.02
CA GLY A 8 -13.28 0.12 -3.77
C GLY A 8 -12.82 -0.15 -2.33
N LEU A 9 -13.00 0.79 -1.41
CA LEU A 9 -12.82 0.65 0.03
C LEU A 9 -13.94 1.43 0.71
N LEU A 10 -14.34 0.98 1.92
CA LEU A 10 -15.11 1.66 3.00
C LEU A 10 -16.54 1.12 3.31
N ALA A 11 -16.64 0.31 4.37
CA ALA A 11 -17.81 -0.22 5.15
C ALA A 11 -18.93 -1.05 4.42
N TRP A 12 -19.42 -2.24 4.84
CA TRP A 12 -19.59 -2.99 6.13
C TRP A 12 -20.94 -2.72 6.91
N SER A 13 -21.77 -3.74 7.28
CA SER A 13 -22.79 -3.87 8.42
C SER A 13 -23.58 -5.23 8.36
N LEU A 14 -24.30 -5.81 9.37
CA LEU A 14 -24.66 -7.28 9.39
C LEU A 14 -26.04 -7.88 9.88
N VAL A 15 -26.30 -9.14 9.42
CA VAL A 15 -27.15 -10.31 9.86
C VAL A 15 -27.25 -11.33 8.66
N ALA A 16 -27.27 -12.68 8.65
CA ALA A 16 -27.53 -13.75 9.63
C ALA A 16 -26.49 -14.93 9.52
N THR A 17 -26.95 -16.20 9.58
CA THR A 17 -26.26 -17.52 9.74
C THR A 17 -25.22 -17.90 8.67
N ALA A 18 -24.32 -18.86 8.85
CA ALA A 18 -24.28 -20.04 9.72
C ALA A 18 -23.93 -21.31 8.89
N ASP A 19 -23.83 -21.16 7.56
CA ASP A 19 -23.10 -22.11 6.72
C ASP A 19 -21.63 -21.70 6.59
N GLU A 20 -20.75 -22.69 6.70
CA GLU A 20 -19.30 -22.60 6.48
C GLU A 20 -18.93 -22.91 5.02
N SER A 21 -19.82 -23.61 4.30
CA SER A 21 -19.64 -24.10 2.92
C SER A 21 -19.21 -23.04 1.91
N THR A 22 -19.66 -21.80 2.10
CA THR A 22 -19.54 -20.70 1.14
C THR A 22 -18.36 -19.77 1.38
N LEU A 23 -17.65 -19.91 2.51
CA LEU A 23 -16.38 -19.21 2.73
C LEU A 23 -15.18 -20.16 2.75
N ALA A 24 -15.31 -21.37 3.29
CA ALA A 24 -14.21 -22.33 3.39
C ALA A 24 -13.48 -22.63 2.05
N PRO A 25 -14.13 -22.69 0.87
CA PRO A 25 -13.45 -22.89 -0.42
C PRO A 25 -12.53 -21.73 -0.85
N TYR A 26 -12.68 -20.55 -0.23
CA TYR A 26 -11.97 -19.34 -0.59
C TYR A 26 -10.95 -18.91 0.49
N LEU A 27 -10.57 -19.81 1.40
CA LEU A 27 -9.62 -19.53 2.48
C LEU A 27 -8.38 -20.42 2.40
N ASP A 28 -7.24 -19.85 2.78
CA ASP A 28 -5.92 -20.48 2.74
C ASP A 28 -4.98 -19.90 3.82
N ASP A 29 -3.68 -20.18 3.75
CA ASP A 29 -2.70 -19.60 4.69
C ASP A 29 -2.42 -18.11 4.44
N GLN A 30 -2.58 -17.63 3.19
CA GLN A 30 -2.34 -16.23 2.81
C GLN A 30 -3.54 -15.32 3.12
N SER A 31 -4.73 -15.89 3.26
CA SER A 31 -5.93 -15.21 3.77
C SER A 31 -5.66 -14.57 5.13
N PHE A 32 -6.00 -13.30 5.33
CA PHE A 32 -5.71 -12.61 6.60
C PHE A 32 -6.87 -11.77 7.14
N LEU A 33 -7.90 -11.51 6.33
CA LEU A 33 -9.03 -10.67 6.73
C LEU A 33 -10.30 -11.12 6.01
N ILE A 34 -11.38 -11.30 6.79
CA ILE A 34 -12.73 -11.55 6.29
C ILE A 34 -13.63 -10.42 6.79
N ALA A 35 -14.36 -9.77 5.89
CA ALA A 35 -15.47 -8.88 6.25
C ALA A 35 -16.80 -9.56 5.88
N ARG A 36 -17.83 -9.35 6.69
CA ARG A 36 -19.19 -9.76 6.34
C ARG A 36 -20.12 -8.54 6.40
N LEU A 37 -21.04 -8.47 5.45
CA LEU A 37 -22.05 -7.43 5.25
C LEU A 37 -23.43 -8.10 4.99
N ASP A 38 -24.52 -7.46 5.40
CA ASP A 38 -25.93 -7.80 5.23
C ASP A 38 -26.66 -6.61 4.63
N LEU A 39 -27.40 -6.89 3.58
CA LEU A 39 -28.02 -5.87 2.78
C LEU A 39 -29.34 -5.40 3.41
N ALA A 40 -29.97 -6.19 4.30
CA ALA A 40 -31.11 -5.75 5.10
C ALA A 40 -30.71 -4.67 6.10
N ALA A 41 -29.79 -4.98 7.04
CA ALA A 41 -29.28 -4.03 8.02
C ALA A 41 -28.59 -2.81 7.37
N ALA A 42 -27.96 -2.98 6.20
CA ALA A 42 -27.28 -1.90 5.48
C ALA A 42 -28.20 -0.92 4.72
N THR A 43 -29.49 -1.22 4.56
CA THR A 43 -30.41 -0.28 3.90
C THR A 43 -30.72 0.96 4.75
N ASP A 44 -30.54 0.89 6.07
CA ASP A 44 -30.82 2.00 6.99
C ASP A 44 -29.68 3.03 7.05
N GLU A 45 -30.05 4.26 6.69
CA GLU A 45 -29.15 5.40 6.68
C GLU A 45 -28.73 5.84 8.10
N THR A 46 -29.55 5.58 9.13
CA THR A 46 -29.23 5.95 10.52
C THR A 46 -28.20 5.02 11.16
N THR A 47 -28.24 3.73 10.80
CA THR A 47 -27.26 2.72 11.21
C THR A 47 -25.92 2.88 10.48
N ILE A 48 -25.93 3.05 9.14
CA ILE A 48 -24.68 3.05 8.34
C ILE A 48 -24.01 4.43 8.21
N ALA A 49 -24.75 5.54 8.03
CA ALA A 49 -24.13 6.81 7.62
C ALA A 49 -23.06 7.38 8.60
N PRO A 50 -23.17 7.20 9.94
CA PRO A 50 -22.10 7.60 10.87
C PRO A 50 -20.76 6.91 10.57
N LEU A 51 -20.80 5.66 10.12
CA LEU A 51 -19.62 4.84 9.85
C LEU A 51 -19.02 5.20 8.50
N LEU A 52 -19.84 5.32 7.44
CA LEU A 52 -19.36 5.80 6.14
C LEU A 52 -18.72 7.18 6.27
N THR A 53 -19.34 8.13 6.98
CA THR A 53 -18.75 9.46 7.26
C THR A 53 -17.39 9.37 7.96
N VAL A 54 -17.30 8.54 9.00
CA VAL A 54 -16.06 8.30 9.76
C VAL A 54 -14.98 7.69 8.86
N VAL A 55 -15.34 6.69 8.08
CA VAL A 55 -14.38 5.86 7.36
C VAL A 55 -13.97 6.53 6.04
N GLU A 56 -14.83 7.39 5.46
CA GLU A 56 -14.48 8.41 4.46
C GLU A 56 -13.53 9.47 5.02
N THR A 57 -13.69 9.89 6.27
CA THR A 57 -12.73 10.81 6.93
C THR A 57 -11.35 10.17 7.04
N LEU A 58 -11.27 8.87 7.35
CA LEU A 58 -10.02 8.10 7.30
C LEU A 58 -9.48 7.98 5.87
N GLY A 59 -10.36 7.74 4.88
CA GLY A 59 -10.00 7.70 3.46
C GLY A 59 -9.43 9.01 2.93
N GLN A 60 -9.99 10.16 3.33
CA GLN A 60 -9.47 11.49 3.02
C GLN A 60 -8.15 11.78 3.73
N ALA A 61 -8.02 11.41 5.02
CA ALA A 61 -6.75 11.56 5.75
C ALA A 61 -5.63 10.70 5.13
N ALA A 62 -5.96 9.52 4.63
CA ALA A 62 -5.04 8.67 3.88
C ALA A 62 -4.77 9.17 2.45
N ALA A 63 -5.72 9.84 1.77
CA ALA A 63 -5.58 10.28 0.38
C ALA A 63 -5.99 11.76 0.17
N PRO A 64 -5.29 12.73 0.80
CA PRO A 64 -5.74 14.12 0.90
C PRO A 64 -5.87 14.86 -0.45
N ASN A 65 -5.22 14.38 -1.51
CA ASN A 65 -5.30 14.97 -2.85
C ASN A 65 -6.49 14.45 -3.69
N ARG A 66 -7.46 13.74 -3.09
CA ARG A 66 -8.69 13.28 -3.77
C ARG A 66 -9.89 14.16 -3.42
N ASN A 67 -10.31 15.00 -4.37
CA ASN A 67 -11.53 15.82 -4.30
C ASN A 67 -12.82 14.98 -4.46
N VAL A 68 -13.05 14.02 -3.56
CA VAL A 68 -14.34 13.33 -3.42
C VAL A 68 -15.10 13.99 -2.27
N SER A 69 -16.30 14.48 -2.53
CA SER A 69 -17.20 14.99 -1.48
C SER A 69 -17.74 13.79 -0.68
N PRO A 70 -17.54 13.72 0.66
CA PRO A 70 -17.89 12.54 1.46
C PRO A 70 -19.33 12.05 1.21
N GLY A 71 -20.31 12.90 1.51
CA GLY A 71 -21.73 12.62 1.31
C GLY A 71 -22.19 12.43 -0.15
N ALA A 72 -21.30 12.39 -1.15
CA ALA A 72 -21.64 11.87 -2.48
C ALA A 72 -21.40 10.35 -2.55
N ALA A 73 -20.19 9.89 -2.19
CA ALA A 73 -19.80 8.49 -2.24
C ALA A 73 -20.64 7.61 -1.29
N THR A 74 -20.85 8.07 -0.05
CA THR A 74 -21.78 7.46 0.91
C THR A 74 -23.15 7.13 0.30
N ARG A 75 -23.77 8.07 -0.42
CA ARG A 75 -25.13 7.88 -0.98
C ARG A 75 -25.14 6.97 -2.20
N GLU A 76 -24.07 6.96 -3.00
CA GLU A 76 -23.91 6.04 -4.13
C GLU A 76 -23.70 4.60 -3.63
N ALA A 77 -22.86 4.40 -2.62
CA ALA A 77 -22.63 3.10 -1.99
C ALA A 77 -23.92 2.53 -1.36
N ILE A 78 -24.61 3.31 -0.52
CA ILE A 78 -25.92 2.92 0.06
C ILE A 78 -26.95 2.63 -1.06
N GLY A 79 -26.92 3.39 -2.16
CA GLY A 79 -27.75 3.12 -3.34
C GLY A 79 -27.52 1.73 -3.92
N VAL A 80 -26.27 1.36 -4.19
CA VAL A 80 -25.91 0.02 -4.72
C VAL A 80 -26.26 -1.10 -3.74
N LEU A 81 -26.05 -0.91 -2.43
CA LEU A 81 -26.44 -1.90 -1.41
C LEU A 81 -27.97 -2.11 -1.36
N ARG A 82 -28.75 -1.02 -1.48
CA ARG A 82 -30.22 -1.08 -1.60
C ARG A 82 -30.66 -1.77 -2.91
N GLU A 83 -30.00 -1.51 -4.03
CA GLU A 83 -30.27 -2.17 -5.32
C GLU A 83 -29.97 -3.69 -5.26
N LEU A 84 -28.87 -4.09 -4.62
CA LEU A 84 -28.52 -5.51 -4.41
C LEU A 84 -29.51 -6.21 -3.47
N HIS A 85 -29.93 -5.56 -2.39
CA HIS A 85 -30.95 -6.12 -1.50
C HIS A 85 -32.29 -6.33 -2.24
N ALA A 86 -32.70 -5.34 -3.04
CA ALA A 86 -33.91 -5.43 -3.86
C ALA A 86 -33.81 -6.53 -4.96
N ALA A 87 -32.60 -6.84 -5.44
CA ALA A 87 -32.35 -7.98 -6.32
C ALA A 87 -32.33 -9.34 -5.59
N GLY A 88 -32.53 -9.38 -4.27
CA GLY A 88 -32.64 -10.60 -3.47
C GLY A 88 -31.33 -11.14 -2.90
N ALA A 89 -30.25 -10.34 -2.92
CA ALA A 89 -29.05 -10.66 -2.16
C ALA A 89 -29.30 -10.39 -0.66
N SER A 90 -28.90 -11.34 0.19
CA SER A 90 -28.95 -11.20 1.65
C SER A 90 -27.61 -10.70 2.18
N GLU A 91 -26.49 -11.33 1.77
CA GLU A 91 -25.17 -10.99 2.30
C GLU A 91 -24.17 -10.53 1.23
N LEU A 92 -23.18 -9.76 1.67
CA LEU A 92 -21.96 -9.45 0.92
C LEU A 92 -20.77 -9.84 1.81
N ARG A 93 -19.85 -10.66 1.32
CA ARG A 93 -18.67 -11.11 2.07
C ARG A 93 -17.42 -10.71 1.32
N LEU A 94 -16.38 -10.28 2.03
CA LEU A 94 -15.07 -9.96 1.45
C LEU A 94 -14.02 -10.90 2.04
N VAL A 95 -13.17 -11.44 1.17
CA VAL A 95 -11.96 -12.18 1.56
C VAL A 95 -10.74 -11.45 1.00
N PHE A 96 -9.74 -11.23 1.87
CA PHE A 96 -8.44 -10.68 1.51
C PHE A 96 -7.34 -11.67 1.86
N ALA A 97 -6.52 -12.03 0.86
CA ALA A 97 -5.22 -12.67 1.05
C ALA A 97 -4.07 -11.70 0.69
N ILE A 98 -2.83 -12.03 1.09
CA ILE A 98 -1.65 -11.16 0.84
C ILE A 98 -1.51 -10.80 -0.66
N ASP A 99 -1.77 -11.75 -1.55
CA ASP A 99 -1.79 -11.56 -3.00
C ASP A 99 -2.76 -10.47 -3.51
N ASP A 100 -3.84 -10.20 -2.79
CA ASP A 100 -4.89 -9.23 -3.15
C ASP A 100 -4.54 -7.78 -2.80
N VAL A 101 -3.48 -7.58 -2.01
CA VAL A 101 -2.98 -6.25 -1.63
C VAL A 101 -2.27 -5.55 -2.81
N ARG A 102 -1.88 -6.31 -3.85
CA ARG A 102 -1.21 -5.79 -5.05
C ARG A 102 -2.19 -5.03 -5.97
N PRO A 103 -1.80 -3.93 -6.65
CA PRO A 103 -2.76 -3.03 -7.33
C PRO A 103 -3.44 -3.59 -8.60
N ALA A 104 -2.95 -4.71 -9.14
CA ALA A 104 -3.59 -5.44 -10.24
C ALA A 104 -4.69 -6.39 -9.76
N PHE A 105 -4.75 -6.63 -8.45
CA PHE A 105 -5.69 -7.48 -7.76
C PHE A 105 -6.64 -6.62 -6.90
N GLY A 106 -7.57 -7.29 -6.25
CA GLY A 106 -8.41 -6.76 -5.18
C GLY A 106 -9.00 -7.93 -4.39
N PRO A 107 -9.71 -7.68 -3.28
CA PRO A 107 -10.37 -8.74 -2.52
C PRO A 107 -11.35 -9.52 -3.39
N LEU A 108 -11.55 -10.80 -3.05
CA LEU A 108 -12.72 -11.51 -3.53
C LEU A 108 -13.94 -10.98 -2.79
N MET A 109 -14.92 -10.49 -3.54
CA MET A 109 -16.25 -10.19 -3.04
C MET A 109 -17.21 -11.32 -3.43
N LEU A 110 -17.95 -11.83 -2.45
CA LEU A 110 -19.02 -12.80 -2.64
C LEU A 110 -20.34 -12.09 -2.33
N VAL A 111 -21.25 -12.03 -3.30
CA VAL A 111 -22.64 -11.63 -3.06
C VAL A 111 -23.45 -12.91 -2.90
N VAL A 112 -24.17 -13.07 -1.80
CA VAL A 112 -24.84 -14.32 -1.39
C VAL A 112 -26.36 -14.13 -1.40
N PHE A 113 -27.08 -15.17 -1.81
CA PHE A 113 -28.53 -15.14 -2.02
C PHE A 113 -29.23 -16.22 -1.19
N ASP A 114 -30.43 -15.92 -0.69
CA ASP A 114 -31.25 -16.91 0.02
C ASP A 114 -31.97 -17.88 -0.95
N GLU A 115 -32.04 -17.54 -2.24
CA GLU A 115 -32.62 -18.33 -3.31
C GLU A 115 -31.77 -18.25 -4.58
N GLU A 116 -31.28 -19.40 -5.07
CA GLU A 116 -30.48 -19.55 -6.31
C GLU A 116 -31.14 -18.94 -7.55
N SER A 117 -32.48 -18.88 -7.58
CA SER A 117 -33.29 -18.34 -8.68
C SER A 117 -33.15 -16.83 -8.91
N ARG A 118 -32.41 -16.11 -8.06
CA ARG A 118 -32.30 -14.63 -8.08
C ARG A 118 -30.95 -14.10 -8.57
N THR A 119 -29.95 -14.96 -8.75
CA THR A 119 -28.57 -14.57 -9.10
C THR A 119 -28.47 -13.81 -10.43
N GLU A 120 -29.21 -14.19 -11.46
CA GLU A 120 -29.09 -13.61 -12.81
C GLU A 120 -29.42 -12.10 -12.84
N ALA A 121 -30.43 -11.65 -12.09
CA ALA A 121 -30.83 -10.25 -12.03
C ALA A 121 -29.76 -9.38 -11.33
N ALA A 122 -29.23 -9.85 -10.20
CA ALA A 122 -28.14 -9.18 -9.50
C ALA A 122 -26.82 -9.22 -10.32
N ALA A 123 -26.56 -10.32 -11.03
CA ALA A 123 -25.40 -10.43 -11.90
C ALA A 123 -25.48 -9.46 -13.09
N ALA A 124 -26.66 -9.24 -13.68
CA ALA A 124 -26.86 -8.23 -14.72
C ALA A 124 -26.61 -6.81 -14.18
N LEU A 125 -27.19 -6.46 -13.02
CA LEU A 125 -26.96 -5.19 -12.34
C LEU A 125 -25.47 -4.94 -12.06
N LEU A 126 -24.80 -5.91 -11.44
CA LEU A 126 -23.38 -5.82 -11.10
C LEU A 126 -22.51 -5.68 -12.36
N ARG A 127 -22.79 -6.43 -13.43
CA ARG A 127 -22.04 -6.33 -14.69
C ARG A 127 -22.16 -4.95 -15.33
N ASP A 128 -23.35 -4.34 -15.34
CA ASP A 128 -23.52 -2.98 -15.88
C ASP A 128 -22.77 -1.94 -15.05
N ARG A 129 -22.96 -1.95 -13.73
CA ARG A 129 -22.28 -1.04 -12.78
C ARG A 129 -20.75 -1.18 -12.81
N LEU A 130 -20.23 -2.40 -12.99
CA LEU A 130 -18.81 -2.73 -12.85
C LEU A 130 -18.06 -2.88 -14.18
N ALA A 131 -18.74 -2.88 -15.33
CA ALA A 131 -18.09 -2.92 -16.66
C ALA A 131 -17.06 -1.79 -16.90
N PRO A 132 -17.29 -0.52 -16.51
CA PRO A 132 -16.26 0.53 -16.61
C PRO A 132 -15.06 0.28 -15.68
N LEU A 133 -15.23 -0.63 -14.71
CA LEU A 133 -14.31 -0.86 -13.59
C LEU A 133 -13.39 -2.08 -13.79
N ARG A 134 -13.41 -2.78 -14.93
CA ARG A 134 -12.61 -4.02 -15.16
C ARG A 134 -12.76 -5.07 -14.03
N ILE A 135 -13.89 -5.05 -13.33
CA ILE A 135 -14.25 -6.02 -12.30
C ILE A 135 -15.24 -6.98 -12.95
N GLU A 136 -14.93 -8.27 -12.87
CA GLU A 136 -15.74 -9.35 -13.41
C GLU A 136 -16.76 -9.84 -12.38
N VAL A 137 -17.84 -10.47 -12.88
CA VAL A 137 -18.92 -11.07 -12.09
C VAL A 137 -19.16 -12.49 -12.61
N ARG A 138 -18.52 -13.46 -11.95
CA ARG A 138 -18.60 -14.89 -12.27
C ARG A 138 -19.58 -15.60 -11.35
N ASP A 139 -20.27 -16.57 -11.89
CA ASP A 139 -21.24 -17.39 -11.15
C ASP A 139 -20.55 -18.35 -10.17
N ALA A 140 -21.25 -18.75 -9.11
CA ALA A 140 -20.84 -19.79 -8.16
C ALA A 140 -22.05 -20.57 -7.59
N GLY A 141 -23.23 -20.50 -8.20
CA GLY A 141 -24.44 -21.20 -7.73
C GLY A 141 -25.25 -20.35 -6.77
N ASP A 142 -25.04 -20.52 -5.46
CA ASP A 142 -25.73 -19.74 -4.41
C ASP A 142 -25.21 -18.30 -4.24
N SER A 143 -24.16 -17.96 -4.97
CA SER A 143 -23.39 -16.74 -4.81
C SER A 143 -22.75 -16.26 -6.11
N LEU A 144 -22.42 -14.97 -6.17
CA LEU A 144 -21.68 -14.35 -7.27
C LEU A 144 -20.29 -13.95 -6.78
N ARG A 145 -19.26 -14.44 -7.48
CA ARG A 145 -17.85 -14.06 -7.31
C ARG A 145 -17.57 -12.78 -8.08
N VAL A 146 -17.15 -11.74 -7.37
CA VAL A 146 -16.87 -10.41 -7.93
C VAL A 146 -15.45 -9.98 -7.57
N GLY A 147 -14.67 -9.55 -8.57
CA GLY A 147 -13.27 -9.20 -8.38
C GLY A 147 -12.55 -8.86 -9.69
N SER A 148 -11.25 -8.58 -9.63
CA SER A 148 -10.42 -8.48 -10.85
C SER A 148 -10.27 -9.86 -11.51
N ALA A 149 -10.05 -9.94 -12.83
CA ALA A 149 -9.83 -11.24 -13.48
C ALA A 149 -8.68 -12.05 -12.82
N PRO A 150 -7.50 -11.47 -12.51
CA PRO A 150 -6.45 -12.18 -11.76
C PRO A 150 -6.85 -12.64 -10.36
N THR A 151 -7.71 -11.88 -9.65
CA THR A 151 -8.29 -12.31 -8.36
C THR A 151 -9.18 -13.54 -8.58
N LEU A 152 -10.12 -13.48 -9.53
CA LEU A 152 -11.08 -14.56 -9.76
C LEU A 152 -10.38 -15.83 -10.27
N ASP A 153 -9.43 -15.71 -11.19
CA ASP A 153 -8.62 -16.83 -11.69
C ASP A 153 -7.82 -17.50 -10.55
N ARG A 154 -7.28 -16.72 -9.60
CA ARG A 154 -6.58 -17.24 -8.41
C ARG A 154 -7.53 -18.02 -7.49
N TYR A 155 -8.69 -17.46 -7.18
CA TYR A 155 -9.67 -18.10 -6.29
C TYR A 155 -10.36 -19.31 -6.93
N GLU A 156 -10.45 -19.38 -8.25
CA GLU A 156 -10.98 -20.53 -8.99
C GLU A 156 -10.04 -21.75 -9.02
N HIS A 157 -8.74 -21.55 -8.76
CA HIS A 157 -7.73 -22.61 -8.68
C HIS A 157 -7.13 -22.78 -7.27
N LEU A 158 -7.69 -22.12 -6.26
CA LEU A 158 -7.18 -22.15 -4.89
C LEU A 158 -7.19 -23.58 -4.32
N GLN A 159 -6.21 -23.89 -3.47
CA GLN A 159 -6.20 -25.11 -2.66
C GLN A 159 -6.62 -24.74 -1.23
N PRO A 160 -7.88 -25.00 -0.83
CA PRO A 160 -8.41 -24.41 0.39
C PRO A 160 -7.81 -25.01 1.66
N LYS A 161 -7.71 -24.21 2.72
CA LYS A 161 -7.26 -24.64 4.05
C LYS A 161 -8.20 -24.08 5.13
N ALA A 162 -8.42 -24.87 6.18
CA ALA A 162 -9.29 -24.47 7.28
C ALA A 162 -8.69 -23.28 8.06
N ARG A 163 -9.48 -22.20 8.18
CA ARG A 163 -9.13 -20.98 8.92
C ARG A 163 -10.18 -20.67 10.00
N PRO A 164 -10.31 -21.52 11.03
CA PRO A 164 -11.25 -21.28 12.14
C PRO A 164 -10.95 -19.95 12.86
N ASP A 165 -9.69 -19.53 12.87
CA ASP A 165 -9.22 -18.24 13.40
C ASP A 165 -9.75 -17.00 12.65
N LEU A 166 -10.32 -17.18 11.45
CA LEU A 166 -11.06 -16.15 10.70
C LEU A 166 -12.58 -16.40 10.69
N LEU A 167 -13.04 -17.64 10.86
CA LEU A 167 -14.45 -18.03 10.74
C LEU A 167 -15.21 -18.06 12.08
N GLU A 168 -14.63 -18.63 13.14
CA GLU A 168 -15.26 -18.71 14.47
C GLU A 168 -15.59 -17.33 15.08
N PRO A 169 -14.73 -16.28 14.94
CA PRO A 169 -15.02 -14.97 15.52
C PRO A 169 -15.96 -14.10 14.67
N LEU A 170 -16.39 -14.59 13.51
CA LEU A 170 -17.23 -13.86 12.57
C LEU A 170 -18.69 -13.88 13.08
N ASP A 171 -18.99 -13.03 14.07
CA ASP A 171 -20.38 -12.85 14.53
C ASP A 171 -21.29 -12.49 13.35
N ARG A 172 -22.50 -13.00 13.45
CA ARG A 172 -23.53 -13.09 12.43
C ARG A 172 -24.88 -12.57 12.95
N LYS A 173 -24.96 -12.12 14.21
CA LYS A 173 -26.13 -11.51 14.87
C LYS A 173 -25.98 -10.01 15.06
N THR A 174 -24.76 -9.55 15.29
CA THR A 174 -24.36 -8.15 15.21
C THR A 174 -24.74 -7.57 13.86
N PRO A 175 -25.08 -6.27 13.83
CA PRO A 175 -24.91 -5.43 12.65
C PRO A 175 -23.48 -4.99 12.25
N LEU A 176 -22.41 -5.69 12.65
CA LEU A 176 -21.18 -5.88 11.84
C LEU A 176 -20.34 -7.06 12.36
N SER A 177 -19.55 -7.71 11.51
CA SER A 177 -18.32 -8.40 11.87
C SER A 177 -17.26 -8.32 10.76
N LEU A 178 -16.04 -8.01 11.18
CA LEU A 178 -14.79 -8.30 10.49
C LEU A 178 -13.91 -9.12 11.43
N VAL A 179 -13.20 -10.11 10.89
CA VAL A 179 -12.10 -10.78 11.58
C VAL A 179 -10.81 -10.57 10.80
N PHE A 180 -9.79 -10.06 11.47
CA PHE A 180 -8.40 -10.04 11.02
C PHE A 180 -7.60 -11.09 11.80
N SER A 181 -6.92 -12.00 11.11
CA SER A 181 -5.99 -12.95 11.71
C SER A 181 -4.80 -13.16 10.77
N PRO A 182 -3.58 -12.74 11.16
CA PRO A 182 -2.39 -12.94 10.34
C PRO A 182 -2.10 -14.44 10.21
N GLY A 183 -1.74 -14.89 9.01
CA GLY A 183 -1.32 -16.28 8.77
C GLY A 183 -0.02 -16.63 9.51
N ALA A 184 0.33 -17.91 9.57
CA ALA A 184 1.54 -18.37 10.27
C ALA A 184 2.83 -17.71 9.72
N ASP A 185 2.93 -17.58 8.40
CA ASP A 185 4.04 -16.88 7.73
C ASP A 185 4.01 -15.37 8.00
N SER A 186 2.83 -14.74 8.03
CA SER A 186 2.69 -13.32 8.37
C SER A 186 3.17 -13.04 9.80
N ARG A 187 2.80 -13.88 10.78
CA ARG A 187 3.29 -13.78 12.18
C ARG A 187 4.80 -13.94 12.24
N ARG A 188 5.35 -14.89 11.47
CA ARG A 188 6.78 -15.12 11.37
C ARG A 188 7.51 -13.88 10.82
N VAL A 189 7.01 -13.29 9.73
CA VAL A 189 7.54 -12.06 9.14
C VAL A 189 7.43 -10.88 10.10
N ILE A 190 6.30 -10.70 10.78
CA ILE A 190 6.09 -9.67 11.81
C ILE A 190 7.10 -9.78 12.95
N ARG A 191 7.46 -11.01 13.36
CA ARG A 191 8.48 -11.26 14.40
C ARG A 191 9.92 -11.06 13.90
N GLU A 192 10.21 -11.45 12.65
CA GLU A 192 11.56 -11.44 12.07
C GLU A 192 11.93 -10.07 11.45
N LEU A 193 10.94 -9.26 11.06
CA LEU A 193 11.09 -7.93 10.45
C LEU A 193 10.27 -6.85 11.20
N TRP A 194 10.16 -6.94 12.54
CA TRP A 194 9.46 -5.92 13.32
C TRP A 194 10.10 -4.54 13.09
N PRO A 195 9.33 -3.53 12.64
CA PRO A 195 9.88 -2.19 12.44
C PRO A 195 10.18 -1.55 13.80
N ASP A 196 11.18 -0.67 13.83
CA ASP A 196 11.32 0.29 14.93
C ASP A 196 10.05 1.14 14.98
N LEU A 197 9.22 0.90 15.98
CA LEU A 197 7.97 1.62 16.15
C LEU A 197 8.22 3.05 16.66
N PRO A 198 7.27 3.99 16.41
CA PRO A 198 7.29 5.29 17.06
C PRO A 198 7.43 5.15 18.59
N PRO A 199 8.12 6.06 19.30
CA PRO A 199 8.28 6.01 20.75
C PRO A 199 6.97 5.81 21.53
N GLU A 200 5.87 6.32 20.99
CA GLU A 200 4.49 6.24 21.49
C GLU A 200 3.92 4.81 21.48
N LEU A 201 4.49 3.91 20.67
CA LEU A 201 4.11 2.50 20.52
C LEU A 201 5.26 1.54 20.84
N ALA A 202 6.39 2.02 21.33
CA ALA A 202 7.61 1.23 21.53
C ALA A 202 7.48 0.13 22.61
N SER A 203 6.43 0.16 23.46
CA SER A 203 6.09 -0.94 24.38
C SER A 203 5.31 -2.09 23.72
N VAL A 204 4.84 -1.92 22.48
CA VAL A 204 4.30 -3.03 21.67
C VAL A 204 5.48 -3.83 21.11
N GLU A 205 5.90 -4.88 21.83
CA GLU A 205 6.84 -5.85 21.27
C GLU A 205 6.24 -6.56 20.05
N GLY A 206 6.97 -6.66 18.94
CA GLY A 206 6.54 -7.45 17.77
C GLY A 206 6.25 -8.91 18.10
N ARG A 207 6.88 -9.42 19.17
CA ARG A 207 6.60 -10.73 19.74
C ARG A 207 5.20 -10.84 20.35
N LEU A 208 4.71 -9.81 21.03
CA LEU A 208 3.35 -9.76 21.58
C LEU A 208 2.31 -9.83 20.44
N ILE A 209 2.54 -9.13 19.33
CA ILE A 209 1.66 -9.18 18.16
C ILE A 209 1.77 -10.52 17.41
N ALA A 210 2.97 -11.08 17.23
CA ALA A 210 3.18 -12.31 16.47
C ALA A 210 2.79 -13.60 17.22
N GLU A 211 3.09 -13.68 18.52
CA GLU A 211 2.94 -14.89 19.35
C GLU A 211 1.83 -14.75 20.40
N GLY A 212 1.51 -13.52 20.83
CA GLY A 212 0.49 -13.24 21.84
C GLY A 212 -0.92 -13.00 21.28
N MET A 213 -1.09 -12.62 20.01
CA MET A 213 -2.40 -12.39 19.39
C MET A 213 -2.93 -13.65 18.68
N ARG A 214 -4.20 -14.03 18.87
CA ARG A 214 -4.88 -15.01 18.00
C ARG A 214 -5.51 -14.32 16.80
N HIS A 215 -6.42 -13.37 17.03
CA HIS A 215 -7.11 -12.59 16.00
C HIS A 215 -7.61 -11.25 16.57
N VAL A 216 -8.04 -10.35 15.70
CA VAL A 216 -8.76 -9.12 16.04
C VAL A 216 -10.13 -9.16 15.36
N GLY A 217 -11.19 -9.22 16.15
CA GLY A 217 -12.56 -9.01 15.69
C GLY A 217 -12.96 -7.54 15.81
N PHE A 218 -13.74 -7.03 14.87
CA PHE A 218 -14.49 -5.78 15.01
C PHE A 218 -15.95 -6.02 14.68
N THR A 219 -16.87 -5.62 15.56
CA THR A 219 -18.31 -5.78 15.37
C THR A 219 -19.07 -4.48 15.67
N LEU A 220 -20.33 -4.41 15.22
CA LEU A 220 -21.27 -3.34 15.54
C LEU A 220 -22.61 -3.93 15.97
N THR A 221 -23.31 -3.25 16.85
CA THR A 221 -24.71 -3.57 17.18
C THR A 221 -25.63 -2.47 16.69
N ALA A 222 -26.79 -2.82 16.13
CA ALA A 222 -27.92 -1.90 15.99
C ALA A 222 -29.01 -2.27 17.01
N GLY A 223 -29.90 -1.31 17.28
CA GLY A 223 -30.90 -1.35 18.34
C GLY A 223 -31.31 0.08 18.69
N GLU A 224 -31.76 0.32 19.92
CA GLU A 224 -32.06 1.69 20.39
C GLU A 224 -30.82 2.61 20.43
N GLN A 225 -29.61 2.04 20.44
CA GLN A 225 -28.34 2.73 20.27
C GLN A 225 -27.42 1.89 19.37
N VAL A 226 -26.70 2.56 18.47
CA VAL A 226 -25.62 1.93 17.69
C VAL A 226 -24.43 1.67 18.61
N GLY A 227 -23.82 0.50 18.52
CA GLY A 227 -22.62 0.14 19.28
C GLY A 227 -21.50 -0.35 18.37
N ALA A 228 -20.26 -0.28 18.85
CA ALA A 228 -19.09 -0.93 18.25
C ALA A 228 -18.29 -1.67 19.31
N GLU A 229 -17.79 -2.87 18.99
CA GLU A 229 -16.84 -3.62 19.82
C GLU A 229 -15.60 -3.98 18.99
N LEU A 230 -14.41 -3.60 19.47
CA LEU A 230 -13.13 -4.13 18.99
C LEU A 230 -12.63 -5.16 19.99
N ARG A 231 -12.42 -6.41 19.54
CA ARG A 231 -12.03 -7.55 20.35
C ARG A 231 -10.69 -8.12 19.90
N VAL A 232 -9.62 -7.84 20.64
CA VAL A 232 -8.31 -8.49 20.45
C VAL A 232 -8.32 -9.79 21.25
N GLN A 233 -8.41 -10.92 20.58
CA GLN A 233 -8.30 -12.23 21.21
C GLN A 233 -6.83 -12.58 21.38
N ALA A 234 -6.37 -12.76 22.61
CA ALA A 234 -5.00 -13.14 22.90
C ALA A 234 -4.82 -14.67 22.96
N ALA A 235 -3.57 -15.11 23.03
CA ALA A 235 -3.17 -16.50 23.14
C ALA A 235 -3.43 -17.09 24.55
N ASN A 236 -3.54 -16.25 25.57
CA ASN A 236 -3.76 -16.59 26.98
C ASN A 236 -4.01 -15.31 27.82
N GLU A 237 -4.44 -15.44 29.08
CA GLU A 237 -4.70 -14.29 29.97
C GLU A 237 -3.48 -13.36 30.17
N PRO A 238 -2.23 -13.85 30.37
CA PRO A 238 -1.05 -12.98 30.45
C PRO A 238 -0.83 -12.11 29.21
N ALA A 239 -1.02 -12.66 28.00
CA ALA A 239 -0.93 -11.89 26.77
C ALA A 239 -2.06 -10.84 26.67
N ALA A 240 -3.28 -11.17 27.12
CA ALA A 240 -4.37 -10.20 27.20
C ALA A 240 -4.06 -9.05 28.19
N GLU A 241 -3.43 -9.33 29.34
CA GLU A 241 -2.98 -8.28 30.26
C GLU A 241 -1.91 -7.38 29.64
N GLN A 242 -0.97 -7.95 28.87
CA GLN A 242 0.03 -7.17 28.11
C GLN A 242 -0.63 -6.27 27.06
N PHE A 243 -1.65 -6.75 26.33
CA PHE A 243 -2.41 -5.92 25.39
C PHE A 243 -3.17 -4.77 26.06
N VAL A 244 -3.83 -4.99 27.22
CA VAL A 244 -4.50 -3.90 27.96
C VAL A 244 -3.51 -2.78 28.32
N ARG A 245 -2.32 -3.15 28.80
CA ARG A 245 -1.26 -2.20 29.15
C ARG A 245 -0.78 -1.42 27.92
N ALA A 246 -0.38 -2.12 26.86
CA ALA A 246 0.16 -1.51 25.65
C ALA A 246 -0.86 -0.59 24.95
N ILE A 247 -2.16 -0.95 24.92
CA ILE A 247 -3.22 -0.08 24.38
C ILE A 247 -3.41 1.17 25.25
N GLY A 248 -3.40 1.02 26.58
CA GLY A 248 -3.52 2.16 27.51
C GLY A 248 -2.33 3.13 27.41
N GLU A 249 -1.12 2.61 27.25
CA GLU A 249 0.11 3.38 27.03
C GLU A 249 0.06 4.12 25.69
N ALA A 250 -0.35 3.46 24.61
CA ALA A 250 -0.53 4.06 23.29
C ALA A 250 -1.56 5.21 23.30
N TYR A 251 -2.66 5.08 24.04
CA TYR A 251 -3.62 6.18 24.21
C TYR A 251 -3.05 7.33 25.04
N ALA A 252 -2.35 7.05 26.15
CA ALA A 252 -1.71 8.10 26.95
C ALA A 252 -0.66 8.90 26.16
N ALA A 253 0.11 8.21 25.31
CA ALA A 253 1.06 8.85 24.39
C ALA A 253 0.34 9.66 23.29
N GLY A 254 -0.69 9.10 22.65
CA GLY A 254 -1.49 9.81 21.65
C GLY A 254 -2.16 11.07 22.19
N VAL A 255 -2.67 11.05 23.42
CA VAL A 255 -3.22 12.22 24.12
C VAL A 255 -2.15 13.29 24.35
N ALA A 256 -0.94 12.90 24.75
CA ALA A 256 0.18 13.83 24.90
C ALA A 256 0.55 14.49 23.56
N THR A 257 0.68 13.71 22.49
CA THR A 257 0.97 14.22 21.13
C THR A 257 -0.13 15.16 20.63
N VAL A 258 -1.41 14.84 20.85
CA VAL A 258 -2.53 15.74 20.51
C VAL A 258 -2.46 17.03 21.32
N ARG A 259 -2.24 16.97 22.63
CA ARG A 259 -2.14 18.15 23.50
C ARG A 259 -0.99 19.07 23.09
N ASP A 260 0.17 18.48 22.77
CA ASP A 260 1.39 19.23 22.52
C ASP A 260 1.42 19.80 21.07
N TRP A 261 0.71 19.17 20.11
CA TRP A 261 0.65 19.62 18.70
C TRP A 261 -0.62 20.40 18.33
N ARG A 262 -1.76 20.11 18.97
CA ARG A 262 -3.10 20.69 18.71
C ARG A 262 -3.90 20.83 20.04
N PRO A 263 -3.48 21.74 20.94
CA PRO A 263 -4.04 21.85 22.30
C PRO A 263 -5.55 22.12 22.35
N GLU A 264 -6.16 22.64 21.27
CA GLU A 264 -7.61 22.82 21.17
C GLU A 264 -8.41 21.49 21.16
N PHE A 265 -7.74 20.35 20.93
CA PHE A 265 -8.33 19.00 20.98
C PHE A 265 -7.84 18.17 22.18
N ALA A 266 -7.04 18.72 23.10
CA ALA A 266 -6.47 17.98 24.22
C ALA A 266 -7.54 17.32 25.11
N SER A 267 -8.49 18.11 25.59
CA SER A 267 -9.61 17.63 26.43
C SER A 267 -10.55 16.67 25.71
N ILE A 268 -10.60 16.75 24.37
CA ILE A 268 -11.34 15.84 23.50
C ILE A 268 -10.64 14.47 23.41
N ALA A 269 -9.31 14.44 23.31
CA ALA A 269 -8.53 13.20 23.34
C ALA A 269 -8.54 12.54 24.73
N GLU A 270 -8.48 13.34 25.81
CA GLU A 270 -8.66 12.87 27.19
C GLU A 270 -10.04 12.21 27.38
N GLN A 271 -11.13 12.85 26.91
CA GLN A 271 -12.48 12.27 26.96
C GLN A 271 -12.64 11.01 26.09
N ALA A 272 -12.02 10.99 24.90
CA ALA A 272 -12.02 9.81 24.04
C ALA A 272 -11.33 8.60 24.68
N THR A 273 -10.34 8.83 25.55
CA THR A 273 -9.59 7.75 26.24
C THR A 273 -10.45 7.00 27.26
N GLU A 274 -11.33 7.68 28.01
CA GLU A 274 -12.28 6.99 28.89
C GLU A 274 -13.41 6.29 28.10
N LEU A 275 -13.80 6.82 26.93
CA LEU A 275 -14.79 6.17 26.04
C LEU A 275 -14.24 4.95 25.30
N LEU A 276 -12.92 4.89 25.04
CA LEU A 276 -12.23 3.79 24.36
C LEU A 276 -11.52 2.83 25.33
N ARG A 277 -11.79 2.93 26.63
CA ARG A 277 -11.06 2.20 27.68
C ARG A 277 -11.06 0.67 27.43
N PRO A 278 -9.89 0.01 27.36
CA PRO A 278 -9.81 -1.43 27.19
C PRO A 278 -10.25 -2.19 28.45
N GLU A 279 -11.27 -3.02 28.30
CA GLU A 279 -11.73 -4.02 29.28
C GLU A 279 -11.04 -5.38 29.02
N ARG A 280 -10.85 -6.21 30.05
CA ARG A 280 -10.32 -7.58 29.89
C ARG A 280 -11.41 -8.61 30.14
N GLU A 281 -11.59 -9.53 29.20
CA GLU A 281 -12.54 -10.65 29.28
C GLU A 281 -11.79 -11.97 29.12
N GLY A 282 -11.23 -12.49 30.23
CA GLY A 282 -10.40 -13.70 30.17
C GLY A 282 -9.16 -13.48 29.30
N ASP A 283 -8.98 -14.30 28.26
CA ASP A 283 -7.90 -14.17 27.29
C ASP A 283 -8.22 -13.20 26.12
N ALA A 284 -9.27 -12.38 26.23
CA ALA A 284 -9.57 -11.29 25.29
C ALA A 284 -9.40 -9.89 25.92
N VAL A 285 -9.07 -8.92 25.07
CA VAL A 285 -9.16 -7.48 25.35
C VAL A 285 -10.26 -6.87 24.49
N VAL A 286 -11.08 -6.02 25.09
CA VAL A 286 -12.33 -5.55 24.48
C VAL A 286 -12.47 -4.04 24.66
N ILE A 287 -12.76 -3.32 23.57
CA ILE A 287 -13.02 -1.88 23.57
C ILE A 287 -14.42 -1.65 23.04
N ARG A 288 -15.26 -0.93 23.79
CA ARG A 288 -16.69 -0.81 23.53
C ARG A 288 -17.15 0.64 23.40
N LEU A 289 -17.48 1.05 22.18
CA LEU A 289 -18.19 2.30 21.93
C LEU A 289 -19.70 2.04 22.02
N ARG A 290 -20.35 2.51 23.08
CA ARG A 290 -21.82 2.52 23.20
C ARG A 290 -22.32 3.94 22.87
N ALA A 291 -23.07 4.12 21.78
CA ALA A 291 -23.53 5.45 21.36
C ALA A 291 -24.73 5.95 22.19
N GLY A 292 -24.47 6.31 23.46
CA GLY A 292 -25.37 7.17 24.23
C GLY A 292 -25.49 8.58 23.66
N ASP A 293 -24.49 9.00 22.88
CA ASP A 293 -24.48 10.19 22.03
C ASP A 293 -23.74 9.86 20.72
N PRO A 294 -24.36 10.02 19.53
CA PRO A 294 -23.69 9.86 18.23
C PRO A 294 -22.42 10.70 18.08
N ALA A 295 -22.31 11.84 18.76
CA ALA A 295 -21.11 12.66 18.77
C ALA A 295 -19.92 11.94 19.40
N GLY A 296 -20.14 11.11 20.44
CA GLY A 296 -19.06 10.39 21.15
C GLY A 296 -18.34 9.36 20.28
N GLY A 297 -19.09 8.58 19.49
CA GLY A 297 -18.50 7.62 18.54
C GLY A 297 -17.74 8.31 17.39
N GLN A 298 -18.28 9.43 16.90
CA GLN A 298 -17.57 10.26 15.91
C GLN A 298 -16.31 10.91 16.52
N LEU A 299 -16.35 11.35 17.78
CA LEU A 299 -15.23 11.95 18.48
C LEU A 299 -14.08 10.97 18.64
N ALA A 300 -14.38 9.75 19.12
CA ALA A 300 -13.40 8.68 19.29
C ALA A 300 -12.62 8.39 18.00
N MET A 301 -13.32 8.20 16.86
CA MET A 301 -12.61 7.90 15.61
C MET A 301 -11.95 9.14 14.97
N ARG A 302 -12.45 10.36 15.21
CA ARG A 302 -11.75 11.60 14.79
C ARG A 302 -10.46 11.84 15.58
N VAL A 303 -10.35 11.35 16.81
CA VAL A 303 -9.10 11.34 17.60
C VAL A 303 -8.12 10.27 17.10
N LEU A 304 -8.62 9.11 16.62
CA LEU A 304 -7.77 8.05 16.04
C LEU A 304 -7.32 8.32 14.60
N ALA A 305 -8.05 9.15 13.84
CA ALA A 305 -7.77 9.42 12.43
C ALA A 305 -6.34 9.93 12.13
N PRO A 306 -5.73 10.84 12.91
CA PRO A 306 -4.34 11.26 12.71
C PRO A 306 -3.34 10.11 12.84
N ALA A 307 -3.50 9.24 13.85
CA ALA A 307 -2.61 8.09 14.07
C ALA A 307 -2.75 7.04 12.96
N ILE A 308 -3.97 6.82 12.46
CA ILE A 308 -4.21 5.94 11.30
C ILE A 308 -3.59 6.52 10.02
N ALA A 309 -3.66 7.83 9.82
CA ALA A 309 -3.03 8.51 8.69
C ALA A 309 -1.49 8.44 8.76
N GLU A 310 -0.91 8.60 9.95
CA GLU A 310 0.54 8.46 10.18
C GLU A 310 1.02 7.02 9.95
N ALA A 311 0.33 6.01 10.48
CA ALA A 311 0.61 4.60 10.20
C ALA A 311 0.49 4.26 8.70
N SER A 312 -0.49 4.84 7.99
CA SER A 312 -0.66 4.67 6.55
C SER A 312 0.48 5.30 5.74
N GLU A 313 0.96 6.46 6.17
CA GLU A 313 2.10 7.16 5.58
C GLU A 313 3.43 6.44 5.84
N LEU A 314 3.63 5.88 7.05
CA LEU A 314 4.77 5.01 7.37
C LEU A 314 4.76 3.73 6.51
N SER A 315 3.60 3.12 6.32
CA SER A 315 3.43 1.95 5.43
C SER A 315 3.83 2.28 3.99
N ARG A 316 3.39 3.43 3.44
CA ARG A 316 3.82 3.90 2.11
C ARG A 316 5.32 4.16 2.01
N ARG A 317 5.95 4.76 3.02
CA ARG A 317 7.41 4.94 3.04
C ARG A 317 8.13 3.59 3.01
N SER A 318 7.63 2.60 3.74
CA SER A 318 8.16 1.23 3.71
C SER A 318 8.04 0.60 2.31
N ALA A 319 6.88 0.72 1.66
CA ALA A 319 6.66 0.25 0.30
C ALA A 319 7.60 0.93 -0.72
N LYS A 320 7.71 2.28 -0.68
CA LYS A 320 8.68 3.05 -1.50
C LYS A 320 10.13 2.60 -1.27
N MET A 321 10.52 2.33 -0.02
CA MET A 321 11.87 1.80 0.28
C MET A 321 12.06 0.38 -0.29
N ASN A 322 11.02 -0.45 -0.32
CA ASN A 322 11.09 -1.78 -0.91
C ASN A 322 11.20 -1.74 -2.45
N ASP A 323 10.47 -0.83 -3.10
CA ASP A 323 10.61 -0.57 -4.54
C ASP A 323 12.02 -0.09 -4.89
N MET A 324 12.53 0.89 -4.14
CA MET A 324 13.86 1.44 -4.35
C MET A 324 14.97 0.40 -4.10
N LYS A 325 14.80 -0.52 -3.13
CA LYS A 325 15.68 -1.69 -2.92
C LYS A 325 15.70 -2.61 -4.13
N GLN A 326 14.53 -2.97 -4.68
CA GLN A 326 14.45 -3.83 -5.87
C GLN A 326 15.16 -3.22 -7.08
N ILE A 327 14.98 -1.92 -7.33
CA ILE A 327 15.67 -1.20 -8.42
C ILE A 327 17.19 -1.15 -8.18
N ALA A 328 17.62 -0.85 -6.95
CA ALA A 328 19.05 -0.82 -6.60
C ALA A 328 19.70 -2.21 -6.74
N LEU A 329 19.04 -3.27 -6.30
CA LEU A 329 19.51 -4.65 -6.47
C LEU A 329 19.58 -5.04 -7.96
N ALA A 330 18.59 -4.68 -8.78
CA ALA A 330 18.64 -4.92 -10.22
C ALA A 330 19.78 -4.16 -10.92
N LEU A 331 20.07 -2.92 -10.50
CA LEU A 331 21.22 -2.14 -10.96
C LEU A 331 22.56 -2.78 -10.56
N LEU A 332 22.70 -3.25 -9.32
CA LEU A 332 23.91 -3.90 -8.83
C LEU A 332 24.12 -5.30 -9.43
N ASN A 333 23.04 -6.05 -9.69
CA ASN A 333 23.09 -7.30 -10.45
C ASN A 333 23.49 -7.05 -11.90
N TYR A 334 23.03 -5.95 -12.53
CA TYR A 334 23.54 -5.51 -13.82
C TYR A 334 25.03 -5.15 -13.73
N GLU A 335 25.47 -4.39 -12.73
CA GLU A 335 26.89 -4.02 -12.56
C GLU A 335 27.77 -5.27 -12.47
N SER A 336 27.43 -6.19 -11.57
CA SER A 336 28.14 -7.46 -11.35
C SER A 336 28.24 -8.32 -12.62
N ALA A 337 27.16 -8.38 -13.42
CA ALA A 337 27.13 -9.14 -14.67
C ALA A 337 27.84 -8.46 -15.86
N ASN A 338 28.12 -7.15 -15.79
CA ASN A 338 28.61 -6.37 -16.95
C ASN A 338 29.93 -5.60 -16.69
N GLY A 339 30.34 -5.44 -15.43
CA GLY A 339 31.48 -4.63 -14.99
C GLY A 339 31.27 -3.12 -15.13
N TYR A 340 30.01 -2.66 -15.14
CA TYR A 340 29.57 -1.26 -15.16
C TYR A 340 28.05 -1.14 -14.95
N LEU A 341 27.59 -0.05 -14.35
CA LEU A 341 26.17 0.31 -14.21
C LEU A 341 25.55 0.68 -15.56
N PRO A 342 24.27 0.37 -15.80
CA PRO A 342 23.64 0.60 -17.08
C PRO A 342 23.44 2.10 -17.34
N GLY A 343 23.95 2.60 -18.47
CA GLY A 343 23.47 3.83 -19.08
C GLY A 343 22.23 3.57 -19.96
N PRO A 344 21.85 4.52 -20.83
CA PRO A 344 20.77 4.31 -21.78
C PRO A 344 21.16 3.27 -22.84
N ILE A 345 20.13 2.67 -23.43
CA ILE A 345 20.27 1.97 -24.71
C ILE A 345 20.45 3.03 -25.79
N VAL A 346 21.37 2.79 -26.71
CA VAL A 346 21.81 3.75 -27.73
C VAL A 346 21.84 3.11 -29.12
N SER A 347 21.84 3.94 -30.17
CA SER A 347 22.13 3.49 -31.53
C SER A 347 23.62 3.13 -31.69
N GLU A 348 24.00 2.60 -32.86
CA GLU A 348 25.40 2.29 -33.20
C GLU A 348 26.29 3.55 -33.19
N GLU A 349 25.71 4.71 -33.51
CA GLU A 349 26.31 6.04 -33.43
C GLU A 349 26.25 6.66 -32.02
N GLY A 350 25.73 5.93 -31.03
CA GLY A 350 25.67 6.37 -29.64
C GLY A 350 24.56 7.38 -29.31
N LYS A 351 23.58 7.61 -30.19
CA LYS A 351 22.40 8.43 -29.90
C LYS A 351 21.53 7.72 -28.83
N PRO A 352 21.13 8.38 -27.72
CA PRO A 352 20.20 7.79 -26.75
C PRO A 352 18.85 7.42 -27.38
N LEU A 353 18.39 6.21 -27.09
CA LEU A 353 17.13 5.63 -27.57
C LEU A 353 16.17 5.36 -26.42
N LEU A 354 16.55 4.47 -25.49
CA LEU A 354 15.73 4.04 -24.34
C LEU A 354 16.47 4.21 -23.01
N SER A 355 15.71 4.41 -21.93
CA SER A 355 16.22 4.58 -20.57
C SER A 355 17.00 3.36 -20.07
N TRP A 356 17.90 3.56 -19.12
CA TRP A 356 18.55 2.47 -18.37
C TRP A 356 17.52 1.58 -17.66
N ARG A 357 16.34 2.12 -17.33
CA ARG A 357 15.20 1.39 -16.77
C ARG A 357 14.73 0.26 -17.69
N VAL A 358 14.77 0.47 -19.01
CA VAL A 358 14.52 -0.57 -20.00
C VAL A 358 15.68 -1.58 -20.01
N ALA A 359 16.93 -1.12 -19.93
CA ALA A 359 18.11 -1.98 -19.91
C ALA A 359 18.18 -2.96 -18.71
N ILE A 360 17.55 -2.64 -17.57
CA ILE A 360 17.50 -3.52 -16.40
C ILE A 360 16.26 -4.41 -16.29
N LEU A 361 15.30 -4.32 -17.22
CA LEU A 361 14.09 -5.17 -17.18
C LEU A 361 14.38 -6.68 -16.98
N PRO A 362 15.42 -7.29 -17.61
CA PRO A 362 15.75 -8.69 -17.36
C PRO A 362 16.16 -9.00 -15.91
N TYR A 363 16.72 -8.01 -15.20
CA TYR A 363 17.16 -8.08 -13.79
C TYR A 363 16.05 -7.72 -12.79
N LEU A 364 14.88 -7.29 -13.29
CA LEU A 364 13.62 -7.11 -12.55
C LEU A 364 12.60 -8.22 -12.91
N GLU A 365 13.09 -9.37 -13.40
CA GLU A 365 12.32 -10.51 -13.94
C GLU A 365 11.42 -10.18 -15.16
N GLN A 366 11.35 -8.92 -15.59
CA GLN A 366 10.62 -8.41 -16.76
C GLN A 366 11.29 -8.77 -18.11
N SER A 367 11.92 -9.95 -18.20
CA SER A 367 12.53 -10.49 -19.42
C SER A 367 11.54 -10.70 -20.56
N ALA A 368 10.24 -10.79 -20.27
CA ALA A 368 9.19 -10.78 -21.29
C ALA A 368 9.05 -9.40 -21.93
N LEU A 369 8.69 -8.39 -21.13
CA LEU A 369 8.55 -7.00 -21.57
C LEU A 369 9.79 -6.48 -22.30
N PHE A 370 11.00 -6.85 -21.87
CA PHE A 370 12.24 -6.44 -22.54
C PHE A 370 12.31 -6.85 -24.02
N ARG A 371 11.74 -8.01 -24.41
CA ARG A 371 11.76 -8.50 -25.79
C ARG A 371 10.82 -7.73 -26.72
N GLU A 372 9.81 -7.10 -26.16
CA GLU A 372 8.78 -6.40 -26.94
C GLU A 372 9.25 -5.00 -27.39
N PHE A 373 10.29 -4.43 -26.76
CA PHE A 373 10.86 -3.14 -27.16
C PHE A 373 11.76 -3.26 -28.41
N HIS A 374 11.59 -2.34 -29.35
CA HIS A 374 12.54 -2.13 -30.45
C HIS A 374 13.72 -1.33 -29.91
N LEU A 375 14.83 -2.04 -29.63
CA LEU A 375 16.02 -1.50 -28.95
C LEU A 375 16.88 -0.58 -29.83
N ASP A 376 16.58 -0.53 -31.12
CA ASP A 376 17.12 0.32 -32.17
C ASP A 376 16.19 1.52 -32.52
N GLU A 377 14.98 1.57 -31.95
CA GLU A 377 14.06 2.70 -32.02
C GLU A 377 14.09 3.55 -30.74
N PRO A 378 13.78 4.86 -30.80
CA PRO A 378 13.70 5.70 -29.61
C PRO A 378 12.48 5.38 -28.75
N TRP A 379 12.51 5.81 -27.48
CA TRP A 379 11.46 5.65 -26.48
C TRP A 379 10.08 6.19 -26.89
N ASP A 380 10.04 7.18 -27.78
CA ASP A 380 8.86 7.87 -28.32
C ASP A 380 8.46 7.38 -29.72
N SER A 381 9.00 6.23 -30.18
CA SER A 381 8.50 5.60 -31.40
C SER A 381 7.07 5.05 -31.22
N PRO A 382 6.27 4.96 -32.29
CA PRO A 382 4.92 4.40 -32.21
C PRO A 382 4.87 2.99 -31.62
N HIS A 383 5.89 2.16 -31.84
CA HIS A 383 5.99 0.81 -31.29
C HIS A 383 6.37 0.83 -29.81
N ASN A 384 7.43 1.56 -29.44
CA ASN A 384 7.90 1.62 -28.06
C ASN A 384 6.91 2.32 -27.12
N LEU A 385 6.06 3.22 -27.64
CA LEU A 385 4.96 3.85 -26.89
C LEU A 385 3.78 2.90 -26.58
N GLU A 386 3.60 1.80 -27.33
CA GLU A 386 2.65 0.76 -26.95
C GLU A 386 3.15 0.00 -25.71
N TRP A 387 4.42 -0.40 -25.71
CA TRP A 387 5.03 -1.16 -24.60
C TRP A 387 5.38 -0.30 -23.39
N ALA A 388 5.56 1.02 -23.56
CA ALA A 388 5.66 1.97 -22.46
C ALA A 388 4.41 2.00 -21.55
N LYS A 389 3.25 1.54 -22.06
CA LYS A 389 2.01 1.36 -21.27
C LYS A 389 2.12 0.20 -20.27
N ALA A 390 2.93 -0.82 -20.56
CA ALA A 390 3.22 -1.96 -19.68
C ALA A 390 4.35 -1.62 -18.68
N LEU A 391 4.24 -0.45 -18.06
CA LEU A 391 5.16 0.06 -17.05
C LEU A 391 5.29 -0.93 -15.85
N PRO A 392 6.51 -1.34 -15.45
CA PRO A 392 6.71 -2.19 -14.27
C PRO A 392 6.32 -1.53 -12.94
N GLN A 393 5.60 -2.27 -12.09
CA GLN A 393 5.03 -1.85 -10.80
C GLN A 393 6.01 -1.03 -9.92
N VAL A 394 7.23 -1.54 -9.79
CA VAL A 394 8.34 -0.99 -8.99
C VAL A 394 8.73 0.46 -9.33
N TYR A 395 8.35 0.98 -10.50
CA TYR A 395 8.68 2.34 -10.91
C TYR A 395 7.62 3.39 -10.58
N PHE A 396 6.41 3.00 -10.11
CA PHE A 396 5.29 3.94 -9.99
C PHE A 396 4.23 3.66 -8.94
N GLU A 397 4.09 2.43 -8.44
CA GLU A 397 2.94 2.05 -7.60
C GLU A 397 2.72 3.06 -6.47
N ASN A 398 3.80 3.32 -5.74
CA ASN A 398 3.80 4.21 -4.60
C ASN A 398 4.07 5.69 -4.96
N SER A 399 4.38 6.02 -6.22
CA SER A 399 4.55 7.42 -6.68
C SER A 399 3.22 8.15 -6.92
N GLY A 400 2.14 7.40 -7.19
CA GLY A 400 0.87 7.97 -7.60
C GLY A 400 0.83 8.44 -9.06
N LEU A 401 1.81 8.06 -9.89
CA LEU A 401 1.91 8.44 -11.31
C LEU A 401 1.64 7.34 -12.38
N PRO A 402 0.93 6.21 -12.11
CA PRO A 402 0.73 5.12 -13.09
C PRO A 402 0.19 5.63 -14.43
N GLU A 403 -0.75 6.55 -14.30
CA GLU A 403 -1.58 7.13 -15.33
C GLU A 403 -0.86 8.00 -16.35
N GLN A 404 0.40 8.36 -16.07
CA GLN A 404 1.23 9.20 -16.92
C GLN A 404 2.39 8.44 -17.58
N GLN A 405 2.54 7.13 -17.28
CA GLN A 405 3.72 6.33 -17.62
C GLN A 405 5.03 6.92 -17.07
N ARG A 406 4.98 7.55 -15.89
CA ARG A 406 6.09 8.28 -15.29
C ARG A 406 6.64 7.62 -14.03
N THR A 407 7.88 7.96 -13.72
CA THR A 407 8.59 7.59 -12.50
C THR A 407 9.33 8.80 -11.92
N ASP A 408 9.29 8.90 -10.59
CA ASP A 408 10.00 9.86 -9.74
C ASP A 408 11.28 9.25 -9.12
N TYR A 409 11.54 7.96 -9.31
CA TYR A 409 12.78 7.29 -8.89
C TYR A 409 13.89 7.55 -9.92
N LEU A 410 14.66 8.62 -9.70
CA LEU A 410 15.71 9.09 -10.60
C LEU A 410 17.11 8.92 -10.00
N ARG A 411 18.11 8.67 -10.84
CA ARG A 411 19.52 8.76 -10.43
C ARG A 411 19.98 10.22 -10.42
N PRO A 412 20.89 10.64 -9.53
CA PRO A 412 21.44 11.99 -9.54
C PRO A 412 22.46 12.17 -10.68
N VAL A 413 22.22 13.15 -11.56
CA VAL A 413 23.12 13.53 -12.65
C VAL A 413 23.86 14.81 -12.29
N TYR A 414 25.19 14.75 -12.29
CA TYR A 414 26.09 15.88 -12.03
C TYR A 414 27.39 15.70 -12.84
N PRO A 415 28.23 16.75 -13.01
CA PRO A 415 29.50 16.63 -13.72
C PRO A 415 30.39 15.54 -13.12
N GLY A 416 30.68 14.50 -13.91
CA GLY A 416 31.43 13.33 -13.48
C GLY A 416 30.62 12.21 -12.82
N SER A 417 29.28 12.22 -12.87
CA SER A 417 28.40 11.08 -12.50
C SER A 417 28.36 9.96 -13.56
N ASP A 418 27.79 8.79 -13.20
CA ASP A 418 27.55 7.68 -14.12
C ASP A 418 26.59 8.06 -15.26
N VAL A 419 25.54 8.81 -14.96
CA VAL A 419 24.58 9.23 -15.97
C VAL A 419 25.15 10.34 -16.87
N ALA A 420 26.04 11.19 -16.34
CA ALA A 420 26.74 12.19 -17.16
C ALA A 420 27.73 11.54 -18.15
N SER A 421 28.48 10.51 -17.76
CA SER A 421 29.32 9.77 -18.72
C SER A 421 28.47 9.04 -19.76
N ALA A 422 27.29 8.57 -19.35
CA ALA A 422 26.26 8.00 -20.21
C ALA A 422 25.58 9.02 -21.16
N ALA A 423 25.80 10.33 -20.98
CA ALA A 423 25.31 11.37 -21.86
C ALA A 423 26.25 11.71 -23.03
N GLY A 424 27.55 11.39 -22.98
CA GLY A 424 28.45 11.80 -24.07
C GLY A 424 29.89 11.29 -24.16
N GLU A 425 30.45 10.55 -23.19
CA GLU A 425 31.91 10.28 -23.18
C GLU A 425 32.33 8.82 -23.35
N SER A 426 31.47 7.85 -23.06
CA SER A 426 31.82 6.42 -23.20
C SER A 426 31.36 5.81 -24.52
N ASP A 427 32.21 4.95 -25.10
CA ASP A 427 31.90 4.16 -26.29
C ASP A 427 30.71 3.19 -26.03
N PRO A 428 29.76 3.05 -26.97
CA PRO A 428 28.66 2.08 -26.85
C PRO A 428 29.14 0.63 -26.81
N VAL A 429 28.75 -0.12 -25.77
CA VAL A 429 29.05 -1.56 -25.68
C VAL A 429 27.95 -2.36 -26.37
N GLN A 430 28.32 -3.11 -27.41
CA GLN A 430 27.40 -4.02 -28.11
C GLN A 430 26.97 -5.17 -27.17
N LYS A 431 25.65 -5.41 -27.12
CA LYS A 431 25.00 -6.51 -26.41
C LYS A 431 24.15 -7.34 -27.38
N ARG A 432 23.72 -8.51 -26.92
CA ARG A 432 22.74 -9.36 -27.61
C ARG A 432 21.73 -9.90 -26.61
N SER A 433 20.45 -9.88 -26.97
CA SER A 433 19.36 -10.50 -26.22
C SER A 433 18.41 -11.16 -27.22
N HIS A 434 18.07 -12.44 -27.02
CA HIS A 434 17.13 -13.20 -27.85
C HIS A 434 17.35 -13.08 -29.39
N GLY A 435 18.61 -12.90 -29.82
CA GLY A 435 19.02 -12.73 -31.22
C GLY A 435 19.24 -11.27 -31.64
N GLN A 436 18.49 -10.33 -31.08
CA GLN A 436 18.59 -8.89 -31.35
C GLN A 436 19.96 -8.34 -30.92
N LYS A 437 20.60 -7.55 -31.80
CA LYS A 437 21.78 -6.73 -31.49
C LYS A 437 21.29 -5.39 -30.95
N TYR A 438 21.87 -4.92 -29.86
CA TYR A 438 21.63 -3.57 -29.33
C TYR A 438 22.91 -3.02 -28.69
N PHE A 439 22.93 -1.73 -28.36
CA PHE A 439 24.07 -1.10 -27.68
C PHE A 439 23.63 -0.46 -26.37
N VAL A 440 24.48 -0.53 -25.34
CA VAL A 440 24.29 0.18 -24.08
C VAL A 440 25.53 1.03 -23.83
N ARG A 441 25.37 2.33 -23.57
CA ARG A 441 26.51 3.13 -23.10
C ARG A 441 26.80 2.76 -21.63
N PRO A 442 28.06 2.43 -21.26
CA PRO A 442 28.37 2.10 -19.88
C PRO A 442 28.37 3.36 -19.00
N GLY A 443 27.83 3.23 -17.78
CA GLY A 443 28.01 4.19 -16.68
C GLY A 443 29.22 3.83 -15.82
N ASP A 444 29.19 4.22 -14.55
CA ASP A 444 30.27 3.92 -13.59
C ASP A 444 30.43 2.43 -13.28
N LYS A 445 31.67 2.08 -12.92
CA LYS A 445 32.00 0.79 -12.32
C LYS A 445 31.96 0.93 -10.80
N TYR A 446 31.50 -0.09 -10.08
CA TYR A 446 31.33 -0.07 -8.62
C TYR A 446 32.61 0.39 -7.88
N ARG A 447 33.78 0.05 -8.41
CA ARG A 447 35.11 0.48 -7.91
C ARG A 447 35.40 2.00 -8.01
N GLN A 448 34.51 2.81 -8.56
CA GLN A 448 34.64 4.28 -8.67
C GLN A 448 33.88 5.02 -7.56
N ILE A 449 33.19 4.30 -6.68
CA ILE A 449 32.40 4.84 -5.57
C ILE A 449 33.28 4.88 -4.32
N THR A 450 34.22 5.83 -4.29
CA THR A 450 35.28 5.89 -3.28
C THR A 450 34.81 6.39 -1.92
N ASP A 451 33.72 7.15 -1.88
CA ASP A 451 33.21 7.78 -0.65
C ASP A 451 32.34 6.83 0.20
N GLY A 452 32.18 5.59 -0.28
CA GLY A 452 31.50 4.49 0.40
C GLY A 452 30.14 4.18 -0.23
N ALA A 453 29.90 2.90 -0.52
CA ALA A 453 28.68 2.45 -1.16
C ALA A 453 27.40 2.72 -0.33
N SER A 454 27.51 2.62 1.00
CA SER A 454 26.45 2.99 1.97
C SER A 454 26.17 4.49 2.03
N ASN A 455 27.17 5.32 1.74
CA ASN A 455 27.11 6.77 1.90
C ASN A 455 26.65 7.47 0.61
N THR A 456 26.89 6.85 -0.54
CA THR A 456 26.57 7.41 -1.86
C THR A 456 25.15 7.05 -2.28
N ILE A 457 24.36 8.05 -2.70
CA ILE A 457 23.01 7.88 -3.27
C ILE A 457 23.12 7.34 -4.69
N LEU A 458 22.48 6.19 -4.93
CA LEU A 458 22.26 5.60 -6.25
C LEU A 458 20.96 6.14 -6.88
N LEU A 459 19.87 6.24 -6.11
CA LEU A 459 18.58 6.82 -6.55
C LEU A 459 17.96 7.70 -5.47
N ALA A 460 17.16 8.68 -5.90
CA ALA A 460 16.27 9.46 -5.07
C ALA A 460 14.87 9.60 -5.68
N GLU A 461 13.86 9.68 -4.81
CA GLU A 461 12.47 10.05 -5.11
C GLU A 461 12.36 11.57 -5.28
N VAL A 462 12.40 12.06 -6.53
CA VAL A 462 12.23 13.49 -6.83
C VAL A 462 10.78 13.96 -6.59
N ALA A 463 10.53 15.25 -6.74
CA ALA A 463 9.18 15.81 -6.70
C ALA A 463 8.34 15.33 -7.93
N PRO A 464 7.05 14.98 -7.78
CA PRO A 464 6.23 14.43 -8.87
C PRO A 464 6.17 15.28 -10.15
N GLU A 465 6.26 16.61 -10.03
CA GLU A 465 6.37 17.58 -11.14
C GLU A 465 7.65 17.42 -11.99
N HIS A 466 8.67 16.74 -11.45
CA HIS A 466 9.93 16.43 -12.13
C HIS A 466 10.02 14.97 -12.60
N ALA A 467 8.99 14.16 -12.36
CA ALA A 467 8.92 12.79 -12.83
C ALA A 467 8.93 12.74 -14.38
N ILE A 468 9.69 11.78 -14.92
CA ILE A 468 9.90 11.59 -16.36
C ILE A 468 9.21 10.31 -16.84
N SER A 469 8.96 10.19 -18.15
CA SER A 469 8.51 8.91 -18.71
C SER A 469 9.59 7.84 -18.52
N TRP A 470 9.21 6.66 -18.03
CA TRP A 470 10.16 5.64 -17.60
C TRP A 470 11.04 5.07 -18.73
N THR A 471 10.52 5.04 -19.96
CA THR A 471 11.27 4.59 -21.15
C THR A 471 12.21 5.67 -21.68
N LYS A 472 12.04 6.93 -21.28
CA LYS A 472 12.83 8.06 -21.79
C LYS A 472 14.26 8.05 -21.23
N PRO A 473 15.30 8.26 -22.07
CA PRO A 473 16.63 8.63 -21.60
C PRO A 473 16.59 9.96 -20.82
N GLY A 474 16.95 9.91 -19.54
CA GLY A 474 16.93 11.05 -18.62
C GLY A 474 16.91 10.61 -17.16
N ASP A 475 17.24 11.55 -16.27
CA ASP A 475 17.36 11.36 -14.82
C ASP A 475 17.40 12.75 -14.13
N TRP A 476 17.73 12.82 -12.84
CA TRP A 476 17.71 14.03 -12.05
C TRP A 476 18.99 14.86 -12.22
N GLU A 477 18.99 15.82 -13.16
CA GLU A 477 20.02 16.87 -13.23
C GLU A 477 20.07 17.69 -11.92
N VAL A 478 21.17 17.58 -11.17
CA VAL A 478 21.38 18.20 -9.85
C VAL A 478 22.13 19.52 -9.97
N ASP A 479 21.57 20.63 -9.46
CA ASP A 479 22.41 21.79 -9.13
C ASP A 479 23.08 21.51 -7.78
N LEU A 480 24.40 21.34 -7.76
CA LEU A 480 25.17 21.08 -6.54
C LEU A 480 25.19 22.28 -5.56
N LYS A 481 24.63 23.44 -5.93
CA LYS A 481 24.38 24.58 -5.03
C LYS A 481 23.04 24.47 -4.31
N ASP A 482 22.04 23.85 -4.94
CA ASP A 482 20.74 23.54 -4.33
C ASP A 482 20.25 22.13 -4.76
N PRO A 483 20.86 21.06 -4.20
CA PRO A 483 20.39 19.70 -4.40
C PRO A 483 19.01 19.42 -3.76
N MET A 484 18.38 20.38 -3.07
CA MET A 484 17.01 20.22 -2.55
C MET A 484 15.94 20.65 -3.56
N ALA A 485 16.27 21.52 -4.52
CA ALA A 485 15.33 22.19 -5.42
C ALA A 485 14.34 21.27 -6.14
N LYS A 486 14.77 20.07 -6.52
CA LYS A 486 13.95 19.07 -7.24
C LYS A 486 13.43 17.94 -6.35
N LEU A 487 13.72 17.96 -5.05
CA LEU A 487 13.25 16.95 -4.10
C LEU A 487 12.05 17.45 -3.28
N ARG A 488 12.00 18.75 -2.94
CA ARG A 488 10.96 19.32 -2.08
C ARG A 488 9.65 19.60 -2.82
N THR A 489 8.54 19.48 -2.09
CA THR A 489 7.24 20.13 -2.38
C THR A 489 6.62 20.56 -1.04
N ASP A 490 5.67 21.50 -1.05
CA ASP A 490 5.09 22.10 0.16
C ASP A 490 4.43 21.11 1.14
N GLN A 491 4.14 19.87 0.70
CA GLN A 491 3.43 18.86 1.50
C GLN A 491 4.29 17.66 1.94
N ARG A 492 5.54 17.50 1.47
CA ARG A 492 6.38 16.35 1.81
C ARG A 492 7.42 16.68 2.88
N LYS A 493 7.47 15.86 3.95
CA LYS A 493 8.47 15.97 5.03
C LYS A 493 9.85 15.39 4.68
N GLY A 494 9.94 14.59 3.61
CA GLY A 494 11.16 13.89 3.19
C GLY A 494 11.00 13.17 1.85
N PHE A 495 11.98 12.34 1.51
CA PHE A 495 12.05 11.51 0.30
C PHE A 495 12.73 10.17 0.57
N VAL A 496 12.37 9.13 -0.19
CA VAL A 496 13.10 7.86 -0.21
C VAL A 496 14.31 7.95 -1.13
N SER A 497 15.42 7.34 -0.72
CA SER A 497 16.63 7.15 -1.52
C SER A 497 17.14 5.71 -1.39
N ALA A 498 17.87 5.24 -2.41
CA ALA A 498 18.69 4.04 -2.30
C ALA A 498 20.17 4.35 -2.47
N ARG A 499 20.99 3.50 -1.88
CA ARG A 499 22.45 3.61 -1.82
C ARG A 499 23.11 2.64 -2.78
N TYR A 500 24.39 2.86 -3.04
CA TYR A 500 25.20 1.96 -3.87
C TYR A 500 25.45 0.59 -3.23
N ASP A 501 25.14 0.38 -1.95
CA ASP A 501 25.14 -0.96 -1.31
C ASP A 501 23.81 -1.72 -1.43
N GLY A 502 22.79 -1.13 -2.08
CA GLY A 502 21.46 -1.70 -2.24
C GLY A 502 20.50 -1.44 -1.08
N SER A 503 20.94 -0.79 0.00
CA SER A 503 20.05 -0.31 1.07
C SER A 503 19.18 0.87 0.61
N ALA A 504 18.02 1.05 1.23
CA ALA A 504 17.15 2.21 0.99
C ALA A 504 16.68 2.81 2.31
N HIS A 505 16.57 4.13 2.31
CA HIS A 505 16.41 4.99 3.49
C HIS A 505 15.42 6.11 3.18
N TYR A 506 14.65 6.53 4.17
CA TYR A 506 13.85 7.76 4.11
C TYR A 506 14.65 8.91 4.73
N LEU A 507 14.75 10.04 4.02
CA LEU A 507 15.53 11.21 4.40
C LEU A 507 14.60 12.42 4.56
N THR A 508 14.56 13.02 5.75
CA THR A 508 13.78 14.23 6.08
C THR A 508 14.44 15.50 5.54
N PHE A 509 13.68 16.56 5.26
CA PHE A 509 14.21 17.79 4.63
C PHE A 509 14.93 18.78 5.59
N ASP A 510 15.28 18.33 6.78
CA ASP A 510 15.94 19.07 7.87
C ASP A 510 17.48 18.94 7.86
N PHE A 511 18.05 17.97 7.16
CA PHE A 511 19.51 17.88 6.97
C PHE A 511 20.08 19.10 6.23
N SER A 512 21.39 19.33 6.37
CA SER A 512 22.08 20.43 5.70
C SER A 512 22.30 20.19 4.19
N THR A 513 22.21 21.24 3.38
CA THR A 513 22.52 21.21 1.93
C THR A 513 23.94 20.69 1.65
N SER A 514 24.88 20.90 2.58
CA SER A 514 26.23 20.32 2.58
C SER A 514 26.18 18.79 2.64
N GLY A 515 25.46 18.23 3.62
CA GLY A 515 25.30 16.79 3.79
C GLY A 515 24.79 16.12 2.52
N LEU A 516 23.67 16.59 1.95
CA LEU A 516 23.12 15.99 0.72
C LEU A 516 24.05 16.08 -0.49
N LYS A 517 24.79 17.19 -0.67
CA LYS A 517 25.82 17.28 -1.73
C LYS A 517 26.81 16.12 -1.59
N LYS A 518 27.34 15.89 -0.37
CA LYS A 518 28.28 14.80 -0.08
C LYS A 518 27.66 13.42 -0.35
N LEU A 519 26.41 13.22 0.06
CA LEU A 519 25.68 11.97 -0.20
C LEU A 519 25.43 11.71 -1.70
N ILE A 520 25.38 12.75 -2.54
CA ILE A 520 25.19 12.63 -4.00
C ILE A 520 26.50 12.32 -4.73
N THR A 521 27.62 12.90 -4.30
CA THR A 521 28.91 12.77 -4.98
C THR A 521 29.65 11.48 -4.60
N LYS A 522 29.89 10.60 -5.59
CA LYS A 522 30.52 9.28 -5.40
C LYS A 522 32.01 9.29 -4.98
N ALA A 523 32.68 10.43 -5.22
CA ALA A 523 34.14 10.55 -5.18
C ALA A 523 34.60 12.01 -4.88
N GLY A 524 33.92 12.68 -3.95
CA GLY A 524 34.33 13.98 -3.43
C GLY A 524 35.45 13.88 -2.38
N GLY A 525 35.61 12.72 -1.73
CA GLY A 525 36.48 12.54 -0.57
C GLY A 525 35.99 13.27 0.69
N GLU A 526 34.71 13.67 0.70
CA GLU A 526 34.14 14.53 1.74
C GLU A 526 33.56 13.71 2.89
N VAL A 527 34.14 13.83 4.09
CA VAL A 527 33.62 13.15 5.28
C VAL A 527 32.32 13.81 5.76
N LEU A 528 31.32 12.99 6.06
CA LEU A 528 30.10 13.38 6.78
C LEU A 528 30.39 13.52 8.28
N SER A 529 30.17 14.71 8.86
CA SER A 529 30.18 14.89 10.32
C SER A 529 29.04 14.10 10.97
N GLN A 530 28.92 14.10 12.30
CA GLN A 530 27.74 13.51 12.95
C GLN A 530 26.47 14.31 12.62
N ASP A 531 26.57 15.63 12.51
CA ASP A 531 25.46 16.57 12.20
C ASP A 531 25.09 16.61 10.69
N GLU A 532 25.80 15.84 9.85
CA GLU A 532 25.53 15.68 8.41
C GLU A 532 25.06 14.27 8.05
N ARG A 533 24.92 13.36 9.03
CA ARG A 533 24.41 12.00 8.82
C ARG A 533 22.89 11.98 9.02
N PRO A 534 22.16 11.19 8.20
CA PRO A 534 20.78 10.82 8.51
C PRO A 534 20.72 9.74 9.62
#